data_AF-A0A1L1Q1C2-F1
#
_entry.id   AF-A0A1L1Q1C2-F1
#
_cell.length_a   1.000
_cell.length_b   1.000
_cell.length_c   1.000
_cell.angle_alpha   90.00
_cell.angle_beta   90.00
_cell.angle_gamma   90.00
#
_symmetry.space_group_name_H-M   'P 1'
#
loop_
_entity.id
_entity.type
_entity.pdbx_description
1 polymer ?
#
loop_
_entity_poly.entity_id
_entity_poly.type
_entity_poly.pdbx_seq_one_letter_code
_entity_poly.pdbx_strand_id
1 'polypeptide(L)'
;MIDVATLSVIRRWALREQMSIREISRRTSLARNTVKKYLRAGDEEPRYAKRASSSKLDPYAEKLSTWLSIEATKSRKQRRTLLQLHTPQV
;
A
#
# COMPACT_ATOMS: atom_id res chain seq x y z
N MET A 1 -8.89 4.80 7.74
CA MET A 1 -7.62 5.54 7.84
C MET A 1 -7.93 6.99 7.50
N ILE A 2 -7.48 7.95 8.31
CA ILE A 2 -7.91 9.35 8.21
C ILE A 2 -6.90 10.15 7.37
N ASP A 3 -7.37 11.15 6.64
CA ASP A 3 -6.55 12.10 5.90
C ASP A 3 -5.72 13.03 6.83
N VAL A 4 -4.61 13.54 6.29
CA VAL A 4 -3.69 14.44 7.00
C VAL A 4 -4.41 15.71 7.47
N ALA A 5 -5.33 16.26 6.67
CA ALA A 5 -6.07 17.46 7.02
C ALA A 5 -6.90 17.28 8.31
N THR A 6 -7.62 16.16 8.41
CA THR A 6 -8.45 15.86 9.59
C THR A 6 -7.58 15.59 10.82
N LEU A 7 -6.39 15.01 10.66
CA LEU A 7 -5.44 14.81 11.75
C LEU A 7 -4.93 16.16 12.31
N SER A 8 -4.58 17.10 11.43
CA SER A 8 -4.15 18.44 11.83
C SER A 8 -5.23 19.21 12.60
N VAL A 9 -6.50 19.05 12.22
CA VAL A 9 -7.65 19.64 12.94
C VAL A 9 -7.79 19.03 14.33
N ILE A 10 -7.73 17.70 14.45
CA ILE A 10 -7.78 17.00 15.75
C ILE A 10 -6.66 17.47 16.68
N ARG A 11 -5.42 17.56 16.18
CA ARG A 11 -4.27 18.02 16.98
C ARG A 11 -4.43 19.48 17.41
N ARG A 12 -4.87 20.37 16.52
CA ARG A 12 -5.13 21.79 16.85
C ARG A 12 -6.15 21.92 17.97
N TRP A 13 -7.26 21.22 17.84
CA TRP A 13 -8.34 21.22 18.81
C TRP A 13 -7.94 20.66 20.17
N ALA A 14 -7.13 19.59 20.19
CA ALA A 14 -6.70 18.95 21.43
C ALA A 14 -5.54 19.68 22.14
N LEU A 15 -4.58 20.22 21.39
CA LEU A 15 -3.32 20.78 21.93
C LEU A 15 -3.31 22.30 22.05
N ARG A 16 -4.09 23.02 21.22
CA ARG A 16 -4.17 24.49 21.28
C ARG A 16 -5.45 24.95 21.96
N GLU A 17 -6.58 24.41 21.53
CA GLU A 17 -7.90 24.81 22.03
C GLU A 17 -8.31 24.01 23.30
N GLN A 18 -7.49 23.04 23.73
CA GLN A 18 -7.69 22.21 24.92
C GLN A 18 -9.09 21.55 24.99
N MET A 19 -9.69 21.26 23.83
CA MET A 19 -11.01 20.66 23.77
C MET A 19 -10.98 19.20 24.24
N SER A 20 -12.08 18.77 24.87
CA SER A 20 -12.20 17.39 25.33
C SER A 20 -12.22 16.41 24.14
N ILE A 21 -11.65 15.22 24.34
CA ILE A 21 -11.68 14.12 23.33
C ILE A 21 -13.12 13.78 22.92
N ARG A 22 -14.08 13.92 23.85
CA ARG A 22 -15.51 13.68 23.56
C ARG A 22 -16.06 14.71 22.58
N GLU A 23 -15.67 15.97 22.73
CA GLU A 23 -16.12 17.05 21.85
C GLU A 23 -15.53 16.92 20.45
N ILE A 24 -14.23 16.62 20.36
CA ILE A 24 -13.56 16.34 19.09
C ILE A 24 -14.24 15.17 18.38
N SER A 25 -14.52 14.08 19.10
CA SER A 25 -15.21 12.90 18.56
C SER A 25 -16.61 13.22 18.01
N ARG A 26 -17.37 14.10 18.67
CA ARG A 26 -18.68 14.56 18.18
C ARG A 26 -18.57 15.37 16.90
N ARG A 27 -17.60 16.29 16.82
CA ARG A 27 -17.43 17.20 15.68
C ARG A 27 -16.83 16.51 14.46
N THR A 28 -15.91 15.58 14.64
CA THR A 28 -15.26 14.87 13.54
C THR A 28 -15.98 13.59 13.13
N SER A 29 -17.04 13.18 13.85
CA SER A 29 -17.73 11.89 13.67
C SER A 29 -16.78 10.68 13.70
N LEU A 30 -15.72 10.78 14.51
CA LEU A 30 -14.72 9.72 14.68
C LEU A 30 -14.90 9.06 16.04
N ALA A 31 -14.65 7.76 16.10
CA ALA A 31 -14.65 7.04 17.37
C ALA A 31 -13.61 7.65 18.33
N ARG A 32 -13.96 7.78 19.62
CA ARG A 32 -13.07 8.31 20.67
C ARG A 32 -11.73 7.58 20.73
N ASN A 33 -11.74 6.27 20.48
CA ASN A 33 -10.53 5.44 20.43
C ASN A 33 -9.59 5.86 19.29
N THR A 34 -10.15 6.25 18.14
CA THR A 34 -9.40 6.72 16.98
C THR A 34 -8.74 8.08 17.29
N VAL A 35 -9.50 9.03 17.86
CA VAL A 35 -8.94 10.31 18.32
C VAL A 35 -7.82 10.09 19.33
N LYS A 36 -8.04 9.23 20.34
CA LYS A 36 -7.03 8.90 21.35
C LYS A 36 -5.78 8.24 20.76
N LYS A 37 -5.95 7.33 19.78
CA LYS A 37 -4.84 6.68 19.07
C LYS A 37 -3.99 7.71 18.34
N TYR A 38 -4.61 8.62 17.60
CA TYR A 38 -3.91 9.63 16.81
C TYR A 38 -3.26 10.73 17.64
N LEU A 39 -3.84 11.09 18.80
CA LEU A 39 -3.19 12.00 19.75
C LEU A 39 -1.97 11.36 20.44
N ARG A 40 -1.99 10.03 20.64
CA ARG A 40 -0.86 9.27 21.22
C ARG A 40 0.28 9.03 20.22
N ALA A 41 -0.05 8.86 18.95
CA ALA A 41 0.93 8.63 17.88
C ALA A 41 1.84 9.86 17.61
N GLY A 42 1.61 11.00 18.28
CA GLY A 42 2.45 12.18 18.13
C GLY A 42 2.42 12.69 16.70
N ASP A 43 3.59 13.10 16.18
CA ASP A 43 3.77 13.67 14.83
C ASP A 43 3.94 12.66 13.70
N GLU A 44 3.78 11.36 13.97
CA GLU A 44 3.83 10.37 12.90
C GLU A 44 2.74 10.64 11.86
N GLU A 45 3.18 10.88 10.63
CA GLU A 45 2.28 10.99 9.49
C GLU A 45 1.54 9.65 9.32
N PRO A 46 0.22 9.69 9.08
CA PRO A 46 -0.55 8.48 8.84
C PRO A 46 -0.06 7.84 7.53
N ARG A 47 0.87 6.90 7.63
CA ARG A 47 1.42 6.19 6.48
C ARG A 47 0.41 5.19 5.96
N TYR A 48 0.10 5.28 4.67
CA TYR A 48 -0.73 4.27 4.03
C TYR A 48 -0.02 2.93 4.12
N ALA A 49 -0.73 1.91 4.63
CA ALA A 49 -0.25 0.55 4.53
C ALA A 49 0.05 0.26 3.06
N LYS A 50 1.26 -0.22 2.76
CA LYS A 50 1.59 -0.65 1.40
C LYS A 50 0.55 -1.69 1.00
N ARG A 51 -0.17 -1.44 -0.09
CA ARG A 51 -1.08 -2.44 -0.65
C ARG A 51 -0.22 -3.62 -1.08
N ALA A 52 -0.35 -4.74 -0.38
CA ALA A 52 0.12 -6.03 -0.88
C ALA A 52 -0.87 -6.45 -1.97
N SER A 53 -0.67 -5.99 -3.20
CA SER A 53 -1.37 -6.57 -4.34
C SER A 53 -0.69 -7.90 -4.64
N SER A 54 -1.23 -9.01 -4.12
CA SER A 54 -0.86 -10.32 -4.63
C SER A 54 -1.28 -10.38 -6.10
N SER A 55 -0.35 -10.19 -7.01
CA SER A 55 -0.63 -10.28 -8.43
C SER A 55 -0.89 -11.74 -8.78
N LYS A 56 -1.78 -12.00 -9.74
CA LYS A 56 -2.01 -13.36 -10.25
C LYS A 56 -0.75 -13.98 -10.87
N LEU A 57 0.28 -13.16 -11.12
CA LEU A 57 1.57 -13.56 -11.68
C LEU A 57 2.60 -13.89 -10.60
N ASP A 58 2.36 -13.54 -9.34
CA ASP A 58 3.31 -13.80 -8.24
C ASP A 58 3.63 -15.29 -8.09
N PRO A 59 2.67 -16.23 -8.23
CA PRO A 59 2.98 -17.67 -8.21
C PRO A 59 3.87 -18.14 -9.37
N TYR A 60 3.95 -17.37 -10.46
CA TYR A 60 4.70 -17.71 -11.66
C TYR A 60 5.99 -16.89 -11.82
N ALA A 61 6.29 -15.97 -10.89
CA ALA A 61 7.41 -15.03 -11.01
C ALA A 61 8.75 -15.75 -11.23
N GLU A 62 9.04 -16.79 -10.45
CA GLU A 62 10.27 -17.58 -10.58
C GLU A 62 10.34 -18.36 -11.90
N LYS A 63 9.20 -18.89 -12.37
CA LYS A 63 9.14 -19.61 -13.64
C LYS A 63 9.38 -18.67 -14.81
N LEU A 64 8.76 -17.49 -14.78
CA LEU A 64 8.91 -16.46 -15.81
C LEU A 64 10.32 -15.86 -15.82
N SER A 65 10.92 -15.60 -14.65
CA SER A 65 12.30 -15.09 -14.56
C SER A 65 13.30 -16.08 -15.14
N THR A 66 13.12 -17.37 -14.85
CA THR A 66 13.96 -18.45 -15.39
C THR A 66 13.84 -18.54 -16.91
N TRP A 67 12.61 -18.53 -17.44
CA TRP A 67 12.37 -18.57 -18.89
C TRP A 67 12.95 -17.35 -19.61
N LEU A 68 12.77 -16.15 -19.06
CA LEU A 68 13.35 -14.92 -19.61
C LEU A 68 14.88 -14.96 -19.61
N SER A 69 15.49 -15.51 -18.55
CA SER A 69 16.94 -15.63 -18.44
C SER A 69 17.50 -16.59 -19.50
N ILE A 70 16.82 -17.72 -19.73
CA ILE A 70 17.18 -18.70 -20.77
C ILE A 70 17.01 -18.10 -22.18
N GLU A 71 15.99 -17.28 -22.40
CA GLU A 71 15.76 -16.64 -23.71
C GLU A 71 16.75 -15.48 -23.95
N ALA A 72 17.19 -14.79 -22.89
CA ALA A 72 18.15 -13.71 -22.96
C ALA A 72 19.53 -14.19 -23.44
N THR A 73 19.95 -15.40 -23.03
CA THR A 73 21.25 -15.99 -23.42
C THR A 73 21.27 -16.51 -24.86
N LYS A 74 20.11 -16.76 -25.48
CA LYS A 74 20.03 -17.21 -26.87
C LYS A 74 20.28 -16.08 -27.87
N SER A 75 20.86 -16.44 -29.01
CA SER A 75 21.03 -15.54 -30.14
C SER A 75 19.69 -15.02 -30.65
N ARG A 76 19.67 -13.82 -31.24
CA ARG A 76 18.43 -13.16 -31.71
C ARG A 76 17.58 -14.04 -32.63
N LYS A 77 18.20 -14.90 -33.44
CA LYS A 77 17.52 -15.82 -34.37
C LYS A 77 16.92 -17.05 -33.68
N GLN A 78 17.43 -17.43 -32.52
CA GLN A 78 16.99 -18.62 -31.74
C GLN A 78 16.11 -18.27 -30.55
N ARG A 79 16.02 -16.98 -30.20
CA ARG A 79 15.18 -16.45 -29.14
C ARG A 79 13.70 -16.58 -29.51
N ARG A 80 12.98 -17.37 -28.73
CA ARG A 80 11.53 -17.57 -28.80
C ARG A 80 10.81 -16.32 -28.34
N THR A 81 9.76 -15.96 -29.07
CA THR A 81 8.84 -14.88 -28.67
C THR A 81 7.85 -15.38 -27.61
N LEU A 82 7.20 -14.47 -26.88
CA LEU A 82 6.21 -14.82 -25.86
C LEU A 82 5.08 -15.73 -26.39
N LEU A 83 4.65 -15.50 -27.64
CA LEU A 83 3.67 -16.36 -28.32
C LEU A 83 4.19 -17.78 -28.51
N GLN A 84 5.46 -17.94 -28.86
CA GLN A 84 6.11 -19.24 -29.05
C GLN A 84 6.35 -19.98 -27.72
N LEU A 85 6.58 -19.24 -26.62
CA LEU A 85 6.71 -19.82 -25.28
C LEU A 85 5.37 -20.33 -24.72
N HIS A 86 4.25 -19.76 -25.15
CA HIS A 86 2.90 -20.17 -24.74
C HIS A 86 2.40 -21.41 -25.50
N THR A 87 2.84 -21.61 -26.75
CA THR A 87 2.43 -22.78 -27.54
C THR A 87 2.94 -24.08 -26.92
N PRO A 88 2.08 -25.10 -26.73
CA PRO A 88 2.52 -26.42 -26.30
C PRO A 88 3.48 -26.99 -27.34
N GLN A 89 4.65 -27.45 -26.88
CA GLN A 89 5.57 -28.17 -27.74
C GLN A 89 4.95 -29.56 -27.98
N VAL A 90 4.62 -29.84 -29.24
CA VAL A 90 4.23 -31.17 -29.74
C VAL A 90 5.45 -32.06 -29.80
#